data_AF-A0A2N3CKN0-F1
#
_entry.id   AF-A0A2N3CKN0-F1
#
_cell.length_a   1.000
_cell.length_b   1.000
_cell.length_c   1.000
_cell.angle_alpha   90.00
_cell.angle_beta   90.00
_cell.angle_gamma   90.00
#
_symmetry.space_group_name_H-M   'P 1'
#
loop_
_entity.id
_entity.type
_entity.pdbx_description
1 polymer ?
#
loop_
_entity_poly.entity_id
_entity_poly.type
_entity_poly.pdbx_seq_one_letter_code
_entity_poly.pdbx_strand_id
1 'polypeptide(L)'
;RALMGLGPQWVEKHDLSSLKVLGTVGEPINPEAWNWYNEHVGKGSRPIVDTWWQTETGGHMITPLPGAIATKPGSATLPFFGVKPVVLEPESGKVIESTEAVGVLAIADSWPGQMRTVWGDHSRFVSTYFEQYKGYYFTGDGCRRDADGYYWITGRVDDVINVSGHRMGTAEVESALVAHAKVAEAAVVGYPHDIKGQGIYAYVTLMHGVEPTDALRKELEAWVRTEIGPIAKPDLIQWAPGLPKTRSGKIMRRILRKIAENDFGSLGDISTLERRGLPYRSRLGPVHRTGLIFSAGALCPDGRDLSCTWQPEADTCRIPARRRRATC
;
A
#
# COMPACT_ATOMS: atom_id res chain seq x y z
N ARG A 1 -5.27 -4.84 7.97
CA ARG A 1 -3.82 -4.54 8.13
C ARG A 1 -3.51 -3.84 9.44
N ALA A 2 -3.98 -2.61 9.68
CA ALA A 2 -3.70 -1.90 10.95
C ALA A 2 -4.08 -2.71 12.23
N LEU A 3 -5.27 -3.32 12.28
CA LEU A 3 -5.67 -4.17 13.41
C LEU A 3 -4.85 -5.46 13.52
N MET A 4 -4.51 -6.07 12.39
CA MET A 4 -3.65 -7.26 12.32
C MET A 4 -2.27 -6.99 12.94
N GLY A 5 -1.69 -5.82 12.67
CA GLY A 5 -0.40 -5.41 13.25
C GLY A 5 -0.39 -5.22 14.77
N LEU A 6 -1.56 -5.07 15.39
CA LEU A 6 -1.71 -4.98 16.85
C LEU A 6 -1.95 -6.34 17.51
N GLY A 7 -2.12 -7.41 16.71
CA GLY A 7 -2.44 -8.75 17.16
C GLY A 7 -3.94 -9.02 17.34
N PRO A 8 -4.35 -10.30 17.40
CA PRO A 8 -5.75 -10.72 17.39
C PRO A 8 -6.49 -10.51 18.72
N GLN A 9 -5.77 -10.31 19.83
CA GLN A 9 -6.33 -10.23 21.19
C GLN A 9 -7.37 -9.10 21.37
N TRP A 10 -7.29 -8.05 20.54
CA TRP A 10 -8.25 -6.94 20.57
C TRP A 10 -9.60 -7.33 19.96
N VAL A 11 -9.60 -8.28 19.03
CA VAL A 11 -10.80 -8.83 18.38
C VAL A 11 -11.36 -9.96 19.23
N GLU A 12 -10.52 -10.88 19.69
CA GLU A 12 -10.92 -12.14 20.34
C GLU A 12 -11.68 -11.97 21.65
N LYS A 13 -11.51 -10.83 22.34
CA LYS A 13 -12.22 -10.52 23.58
C LYS A 13 -13.70 -10.12 23.40
N HIS A 14 -14.21 -10.04 22.16
CA HIS A 14 -15.58 -9.62 21.86
C HIS A 14 -16.40 -10.76 21.25
N ASP A 15 -17.71 -10.76 21.54
CA ASP A 15 -18.66 -11.58 20.80
C ASP A 15 -19.01 -10.90 19.48
N LEU A 16 -18.71 -11.59 18.37
CA LEU A 16 -18.96 -11.15 17.00
C LEU A 16 -20.02 -12.02 16.29
N SER A 17 -20.75 -12.84 17.06
CA SER A 17 -21.71 -13.82 16.54
C SER A 17 -22.82 -13.22 15.67
N SER A 18 -23.17 -11.94 15.90
CA SER A 18 -24.18 -11.21 15.13
C SER A 18 -23.74 -10.84 13.70
N LEU A 19 -22.44 -10.87 13.40
CA LEU A 19 -21.93 -10.59 12.06
C LEU A 19 -22.40 -11.68 11.08
N LYS A 20 -22.87 -11.27 9.91
CA LYS A 20 -23.34 -12.19 8.86
C LYS A 20 -22.45 -12.18 7.62
N VAL A 21 -21.90 -11.02 7.27
CA VAL A 21 -21.07 -10.79 6.09
C VAL A 21 -19.97 -9.80 6.48
N LEU A 22 -18.77 -10.00 5.98
CA LEU A 22 -17.64 -9.10 6.11
C LEU A 22 -17.34 -8.46 4.77
N GLY A 23 -16.81 -7.24 4.75
CA GLY A 23 -16.50 -6.53 3.51
C GLY A 23 -15.09 -5.94 3.54
N THR A 24 -14.46 -5.91 2.37
CA THR A 24 -13.20 -5.19 2.14
C THR A 24 -13.32 -4.35 0.88
N VAL A 25 -12.71 -3.16 0.90
CA VAL A 25 -12.93 -2.14 -0.12
C VAL A 25 -11.74 -1.18 -0.22
N GLY A 26 -11.49 -0.69 -1.43
CA GLY A 26 -10.68 0.49 -1.69
C GLY A 26 -9.22 0.24 -2.07
N GLU A 27 -8.63 -0.88 -1.65
CA GLU A 27 -7.30 -1.33 -2.05
C GLU A 27 -7.29 -2.86 -2.19
N PRO A 28 -6.40 -3.44 -3.02
CA PRO A 28 -6.20 -4.88 -3.07
C PRO A 28 -5.91 -5.42 -1.66
N ILE A 29 -6.66 -6.43 -1.21
CA ILE A 29 -6.41 -7.13 0.04
C ILE A 29 -5.42 -8.26 -0.21
N ASN A 30 -4.34 -8.30 0.56
CA ASN A 30 -3.37 -9.40 0.43
C ASN A 30 -3.93 -10.68 1.08
N PRO A 31 -3.60 -11.88 0.58
CA PRO A 31 -4.16 -13.15 1.08
C PRO A 31 -4.02 -13.35 2.59
N GLU A 32 -2.90 -12.94 3.18
CA GLU A 32 -2.70 -13.05 4.63
C GLU A 32 -3.66 -12.17 5.43
N ALA A 33 -3.83 -10.89 5.04
CA ALA A 33 -4.79 -10.02 5.71
C ALA A 33 -6.24 -10.50 5.49
N TRP A 34 -6.53 -11.10 4.33
CA TRP A 34 -7.82 -11.74 4.06
C TRP A 34 -8.04 -12.93 4.99
N ASN A 35 -7.04 -13.82 5.13
CA ASN A 35 -7.11 -14.99 6.01
C ASN A 35 -7.26 -14.60 7.47
N TRP A 36 -6.47 -13.63 7.94
CA TRP A 36 -6.59 -13.09 9.30
C TRP A 36 -7.99 -12.54 9.56
N TYR A 37 -8.59 -11.84 8.58
CA TYR A 37 -9.93 -11.29 8.70
C TYR A 37 -11.00 -12.40 8.75
N ASN A 38 -10.84 -13.44 7.93
CA ASN A 38 -11.71 -14.61 7.92
C ASN A 38 -11.64 -15.38 9.25
N GLU A 39 -10.43 -15.59 9.77
CA GLU A 39 -10.18 -16.39 10.97
C GLU A 39 -10.60 -15.64 12.24
N HIS A 40 -10.03 -14.47 12.50
CA HIS A 40 -10.20 -13.81 13.80
C HIS A 40 -11.52 -13.03 13.90
N VAL A 41 -11.98 -12.43 12.80
CA VAL A 41 -13.24 -11.67 12.78
C VAL A 41 -14.40 -12.55 12.29
N GLY A 42 -14.22 -13.24 11.16
CA GLY A 42 -15.26 -14.08 10.54
C GLY A 42 -15.46 -15.44 11.21
N LYS A 43 -14.55 -15.86 12.09
CA LYS A 43 -14.55 -17.19 12.73
C LYS A 43 -14.69 -18.33 11.71
N GLY A 44 -14.13 -18.15 10.52
CA GLY A 44 -14.20 -19.08 9.39
C GLY A 44 -15.62 -19.34 8.84
N SER A 45 -16.63 -18.58 9.27
CA SER A 45 -18.04 -18.86 8.98
C SER A 45 -18.75 -17.73 8.24
N ARG A 46 -18.12 -16.56 8.12
CA ARG A 46 -18.71 -15.37 7.48
C ARG A 46 -18.07 -15.15 6.11
N PRO A 47 -18.86 -15.04 5.02
CA PRO A 47 -18.31 -14.71 3.71
C PRO A 47 -17.70 -13.31 3.75
N ILE A 48 -16.56 -13.15 3.07
CA ILE A 48 -15.88 -11.88 2.87
C ILE A 48 -16.17 -11.40 1.45
N VAL A 49 -16.79 -10.24 1.31
CA VAL A 49 -16.99 -9.59 0.01
C VAL A 49 -15.86 -8.60 -0.26
N ASP A 50 -14.94 -8.99 -1.16
CA ASP A 50 -13.96 -8.06 -1.71
C ASP A 50 -14.61 -7.27 -2.85
N THR A 51 -14.72 -5.95 -2.65
CA THR A 51 -15.51 -5.07 -3.51
C THR A 51 -14.58 -4.14 -4.27
N TRP A 52 -14.30 -4.50 -5.53
CA TRP A 52 -13.59 -3.59 -6.43
C TRP A 52 -14.57 -2.64 -7.13
N TRP A 53 -14.29 -1.35 -7.00
CA TRP A 53 -14.99 -0.25 -7.66
C TRP A 53 -14.18 1.05 -7.49
N GLN A 54 -14.66 2.10 -8.14
CA GLN A 54 -14.04 3.43 -8.14
C GLN A 54 -15.11 4.51 -7.92
N THR A 55 -14.71 5.71 -7.50
CA THR A 55 -15.62 6.85 -7.35
C THR A 55 -16.44 7.06 -8.63
N GLU A 56 -15.78 6.96 -9.77
CA GLU A 56 -16.27 7.10 -11.13
C GLU A 56 -17.32 6.05 -11.52
N THR A 57 -17.32 4.90 -10.83
CA THR A 57 -18.22 3.79 -11.12
C THR A 57 -19.51 3.84 -10.31
N GLY A 58 -19.57 4.65 -9.27
CA GLY A 58 -20.75 4.86 -8.42
C GLY A 58 -21.12 3.68 -7.50
N GLY A 59 -20.70 2.46 -7.78
CA GLY A 59 -20.98 1.27 -6.98
C GLY A 59 -20.12 0.07 -7.37
N HIS A 60 -20.36 -1.08 -6.72
CA HIS A 60 -19.56 -2.29 -6.90
C HIS A 60 -19.53 -2.76 -8.36
N MET A 61 -18.33 -3.05 -8.88
CA MET A 61 -18.14 -3.47 -10.26
C MET A 61 -17.77 -4.95 -10.37
N ILE A 62 -16.84 -5.41 -9.53
CA ILE A 62 -16.42 -6.81 -9.44
C ILE A 62 -16.42 -7.17 -7.96
N THR A 63 -17.25 -8.15 -7.58
CA THR A 63 -17.42 -8.53 -6.18
C THR A 63 -18.15 -9.87 -6.05
N PRO A 64 -17.83 -10.71 -5.04
CA PRO A 64 -18.58 -11.93 -4.80
C PRO A 64 -19.96 -11.61 -4.22
N LEU A 65 -20.97 -12.35 -4.68
CA LEU A 65 -22.29 -12.38 -4.07
C LEU A 65 -22.30 -13.43 -2.95
N PRO A 66 -22.51 -13.05 -1.68
CA PRO A 66 -22.47 -13.99 -0.57
C PRO A 66 -23.58 -15.04 -0.75
N GLY A 67 -23.21 -16.32 -0.67
CA GLY A 67 -24.12 -17.45 -0.90
C GLY A 67 -24.24 -17.90 -2.36
N ALA A 68 -23.61 -17.22 -3.32
CA ALA A 68 -23.60 -17.60 -4.73
C ALA A 68 -22.20 -17.84 -5.31
N ILE A 69 -21.19 -17.10 -4.84
CA ILE A 69 -19.82 -17.14 -5.38
C ILE A 69 -18.85 -17.56 -4.28
N ALA A 70 -18.09 -18.64 -4.51
CA ALA A 70 -17.01 -19.06 -3.63
C ALA A 70 -15.83 -18.08 -3.74
N THR A 71 -15.22 -17.67 -2.62
CA THR A 71 -14.17 -16.65 -2.64
C THR A 71 -12.77 -17.25 -2.72
N LYS A 72 -11.85 -16.59 -3.43
CA LYS A 72 -10.41 -16.86 -3.39
C LYS A 72 -9.73 -15.71 -2.63
N PRO A 73 -8.87 -15.96 -1.62
CA PRO A 73 -8.24 -14.89 -0.84
C PRO A 73 -7.47 -13.89 -1.70
N GLY A 74 -7.92 -12.63 -1.73
CA GLY A 74 -7.32 -11.55 -2.55
C GLY A 74 -7.91 -11.37 -3.95
N SER A 75 -8.92 -12.16 -4.33
CA SER A 75 -9.67 -11.97 -5.58
C SER A 75 -10.98 -11.20 -5.33
N ALA A 76 -11.28 -10.25 -6.23
CA ALA A 76 -12.58 -9.60 -6.31
C ALA A 76 -13.66 -10.52 -6.95
N THR A 77 -13.26 -11.67 -7.50
CA THR A 77 -14.11 -12.71 -8.11
C THR A 77 -14.71 -12.30 -9.46
N LEU A 78 -16.03 -12.20 -9.57
CA LEU A 78 -16.78 -12.05 -10.82
C LEU A 78 -17.43 -10.67 -10.94
N PRO A 79 -17.73 -10.20 -12.16
CA PRO A 79 -18.41 -8.94 -12.37
C PRO A 79 -19.83 -8.93 -11.79
N PHE A 80 -20.25 -7.76 -11.32
CA PHE A 80 -21.61 -7.50 -10.89
C PHE A 80 -22.56 -7.37 -12.10
N PHE A 81 -23.87 -7.33 -11.83
CA PHE A 81 -24.88 -7.29 -12.89
C PHE A 81 -24.71 -6.07 -13.80
N GLY A 82 -24.73 -6.31 -15.12
CA GLY A 82 -24.57 -5.27 -16.14
C GLY A 82 -23.13 -4.82 -16.38
N VAL A 83 -22.15 -5.30 -15.60
CA VAL A 83 -20.74 -4.95 -15.77
C VAL A 83 -20.08 -5.94 -16.74
N LYS A 84 -19.45 -5.41 -17.79
CA LYS A 84 -18.77 -6.20 -18.83
C LYS A 84 -17.26 -5.92 -18.80
N PRO A 85 -16.49 -6.50 -17.87
CA PRO A 85 -15.06 -6.28 -17.81
C PRO A 85 -14.35 -7.01 -18.95
N VAL A 86 -13.34 -6.35 -19.51
CA VAL A 86 -12.41 -6.92 -20.48
C VAL A 86 -10.98 -6.72 -20.01
N VAL A 87 -10.10 -7.62 -20.41
CA VAL A 87 -8.65 -7.50 -20.19
C VAL A 87 -8.02 -7.08 -21.50
N LEU A 88 -7.41 -5.91 -21.52
CA LEU A 88 -6.76 -5.35 -22.71
C LEU A 88 -5.25 -5.56 -22.63
N GLU A 89 -4.64 -5.87 -23.77
CA GLU A 89 -3.19 -5.80 -23.90
C GLU A 89 -2.76 -4.31 -23.87
N PRO A 90 -1.77 -3.92 -23.03
CA PRO A 90 -1.57 -2.51 -22.68
C PRO A 90 -1.19 -1.60 -23.86
N GLU A 91 -0.39 -2.10 -24.80
CA GLU A 91 0.20 -1.32 -25.90
C GLU A 91 -0.73 -1.21 -27.12
N SER A 92 -1.32 -2.33 -27.53
CA SER A 92 -2.20 -2.46 -28.69
C SER A 92 -3.66 -2.13 -28.37
N GLY A 93 -4.06 -2.22 -27.10
CA GLY A 93 -5.45 -2.04 -26.68
C GLY A 93 -6.40 -3.13 -27.16
N LYS A 94 -5.87 -4.25 -27.68
CA LYS A 94 -6.68 -5.39 -28.12
C LYS A 94 -7.17 -6.19 -26.92
N VAL A 95 -8.38 -6.72 -27.02
CA VAL A 95 -8.93 -7.63 -26.02
C VAL A 95 -8.12 -8.93 -26.03
N ILE A 96 -7.73 -9.38 -24.83
CA ILE A 96 -7.15 -10.70 -24.61
C ILE A 96 -8.32 -11.69 -24.49
N GLU A 97 -8.54 -12.45 -25.56
CA GLU A 97 -9.68 -13.37 -25.70
C GLU A 97 -9.55 -14.64 -24.84
N SER A 98 -8.32 -15.00 -24.43
CA SER A 98 -8.11 -16.17 -23.57
C SER A 98 -8.74 -15.95 -22.19
N THR A 99 -9.30 -17.03 -21.61
CA THR A 99 -9.87 -16.99 -20.26
C THR A 99 -8.82 -16.52 -19.26
N GLU A 100 -7.65 -17.16 -19.25
CA GLU A 100 -6.50 -16.70 -18.49
C GLU A 100 -5.88 -15.49 -19.20
N ALA A 101 -5.80 -14.37 -18.49
CA ALA A 101 -5.32 -13.12 -19.06
C ALA A 101 -4.66 -12.26 -17.99
N VAL A 102 -3.65 -11.48 -18.40
CA VAL A 102 -3.03 -10.44 -17.59
C VAL A 102 -2.96 -9.18 -18.44
N GLY A 103 -3.43 -8.06 -17.92
CA GLY A 103 -3.43 -6.81 -18.69
C GLY A 103 -4.17 -5.68 -17.99
N VAL A 104 -4.62 -4.73 -18.80
CA VAL A 104 -5.37 -3.56 -18.34
C VAL A 104 -6.84 -3.92 -18.17
N LEU A 105 -7.43 -3.57 -17.03
CA LEU A 105 -8.86 -3.71 -16.81
C LEU A 105 -9.60 -2.55 -17.48
N ALA A 106 -10.52 -2.87 -18.38
CA ALA A 106 -11.45 -1.91 -18.96
C ALA A 106 -12.88 -2.45 -18.93
N ILE A 107 -13.87 -1.57 -19.08
CA ILE A 107 -15.29 -1.96 -19.13
C ILE A 107 -15.82 -1.67 -20.54
N ALA A 108 -16.38 -2.69 -21.18
CA ALA A 108 -16.79 -2.65 -22.59
C ALA A 108 -18.11 -1.92 -22.86
N ASP A 109 -18.89 -1.65 -21.82
CA ASP A 109 -20.21 -1.02 -21.95
C ASP A 109 -20.54 -0.20 -20.70
N SER A 110 -21.50 0.72 -20.82
CA SER A 110 -21.94 1.55 -19.70
C SER A 110 -22.71 0.72 -18.66
N TRP A 111 -22.83 1.30 -17.47
CA TRP A 111 -23.67 0.79 -16.39
C TRP A 111 -24.44 1.95 -15.73
N PRO A 112 -25.52 1.67 -14.98
CA PRO A 112 -26.37 2.72 -14.42
C PRO A 112 -25.64 3.68 -13.47
N GLY A 113 -24.68 3.18 -12.68
CA GLY A 113 -23.91 3.97 -11.71
C GLY A 113 -22.75 4.79 -12.27
N GLN A 114 -22.46 4.67 -13.58
CA GLN A 114 -21.30 5.34 -14.18
C GLN A 114 -21.44 6.87 -14.07
N MET A 115 -20.37 7.54 -13.63
CA MET A 115 -20.34 8.99 -13.64
C MET A 115 -20.55 9.53 -15.05
N ARG A 116 -21.13 10.74 -15.14
CA ARG A 116 -21.54 11.32 -16.44
C ARG A 116 -20.56 12.35 -16.99
N THR A 117 -19.79 13.01 -16.11
CA THR A 117 -18.82 14.04 -16.49
C THR A 117 -17.94 14.42 -15.30
N VAL A 118 -16.88 15.18 -15.57
CA VAL A 118 -16.22 16.05 -14.58
C VAL A 118 -16.91 17.43 -14.62
N TRP A 119 -17.18 18.01 -13.45
CA TRP A 119 -17.89 19.29 -13.34
C TRP A 119 -17.11 20.42 -14.03
N GLY A 120 -17.75 21.09 -14.98
CA GLY A 120 -17.14 22.19 -15.75
C GLY A 120 -16.08 21.77 -16.77
N ASP A 121 -15.82 20.46 -16.95
CA ASP A 121 -14.73 19.97 -17.80
C ASP A 121 -15.03 18.58 -18.40
N HIS A 122 -16.00 18.53 -19.34
CA HIS A 122 -16.36 17.29 -20.00
C HIS A 122 -15.24 16.74 -20.90
N SER A 123 -14.42 17.63 -21.47
CA SER A 123 -13.27 17.23 -22.30
C SER A 123 -12.28 16.40 -21.49
N ARG A 124 -11.99 16.79 -20.24
CA ARG A 124 -11.16 16.00 -19.33
C ARG A 124 -11.77 14.64 -18.99
N PHE A 125 -13.10 14.56 -18.84
CA PHE A 125 -13.78 13.28 -18.65
C PHE A 125 -13.55 12.34 -19.84
N VAL A 126 -13.70 12.82 -21.07
CA VAL A 126 -13.46 12.02 -22.28
C VAL A 126 -11.99 11.61 -22.37
N SER A 127 -11.05 12.55 -22.19
CA SER A 127 -9.63 12.27 -22.33
C SER A 127 -9.08 11.32 -21.27
N THR A 128 -9.57 11.43 -20.04
CA THR A 128 -9.09 10.60 -18.93
C THR A 128 -9.59 9.15 -19.05
N TYR A 129 -10.85 8.95 -19.45
CA TYR A 129 -11.50 7.63 -19.29
C TYR A 129 -11.81 6.92 -20.61
N PHE A 130 -11.76 7.58 -21.77
CA PHE A 130 -12.22 6.99 -23.04
C PHE A 130 -11.27 7.20 -24.24
N GLU A 131 -10.27 8.08 -24.16
CA GLU A 131 -9.35 8.32 -25.28
C GLU A 131 -8.27 7.23 -25.42
N GLN A 132 -7.72 6.75 -24.30
CA GLN A 132 -6.61 5.80 -24.32
C GLN A 132 -7.00 4.46 -24.98
N TYR A 133 -8.18 3.93 -24.63
CA TYR A 133 -8.72 2.69 -25.19
C TYR A 133 -10.10 2.97 -25.78
N LYS A 134 -10.12 3.42 -27.05
CA LYS A 134 -11.35 3.81 -27.74
C LYS A 134 -12.39 2.68 -27.72
N GLY A 135 -13.62 3.02 -27.33
CA GLY A 135 -14.73 2.08 -27.21
C GLY A 135 -14.86 1.42 -25.83
N TYR A 136 -13.93 1.69 -24.91
CA TYR A 136 -13.95 1.15 -23.55
C TYR A 136 -13.86 2.27 -22.51
N TYR A 137 -14.42 2.03 -21.32
CA TYR A 137 -14.08 2.81 -20.13
C TYR A 137 -12.78 2.28 -19.54
N PHE A 138 -11.75 3.11 -19.54
CA PHE A 138 -10.46 2.81 -18.93
C PHE A 138 -10.50 3.04 -17.42
N THR A 139 -10.23 1.98 -16.66
CA THR A 139 -10.28 2.04 -15.18
C THR A 139 -9.00 2.63 -14.59
N GLY A 140 -7.87 2.54 -15.30
CA GLY A 140 -6.56 2.83 -14.70
C GLY A 140 -6.01 1.71 -13.81
N ASP A 141 -6.69 0.56 -13.71
CA ASP A 141 -6.24 -0.60 -12.95
C ASP A 141 -5.75 -1.73 -13.88
N GLY A 142 -4.72 -2.43 -13.43
CA GLY A 142 -4.30 -3.71 -14.00
C GLY A 142 -5.04 -4.86 -13.34
N CYS A 143 -5.21 -5.95 -14.07
CA CYS A 143 -5.78 -7.17 -13.50
C CYS A 143 -5.20 -8.45 -14.11
N ARG A 144 -5.38 -9.54 -13.36
CA ARG A 144 -5.23 -10.91 -13.84
C ARG A 144 -6.59 -11.61 -13.76
N ARG A 145 -6.99 -12.30 -14.82
CA ARG A 145 -8.11 -13.22 -14.85
C ARG A 145 -7.57 -14.65 -14.85
N ASP A 146 -8.03 -15.48 -13.94
CA ASP A 146 -7.63 -16.90 -13.87
C ASP A 146 -8.55 -17.83 -14.68
N ALA A 147 -8.25 -19.12 -14.69
CA ALA A 147 -8.97 -20.13 -15.46
C ALA A 147 -10.46 -20.25 -15.08
N ASP A 148 -10.83 -19.88 -13.84
CA ASP A 148 -12.23 -19.88 -13.38
C ASP A 148 -12.93 -18.55 -13.72
N GLY A 149 -12.24 -17.62 -14.40
CA GLY A 149 -12.75 -16.29 -14.73
C GLY A 149 -12.66 -15.30 -13.58
N TYR A 150 -11.95 -15.61 -12.49
CA TYR A 150 -11.86 -14.74 -11.32
C TYR A 150 -10.85 -13.63 -11.57
N TYR A 151 -11.26 -12.41 -11.22
CA TYR A 151 -10.44 -11.21 -11.37
C TYR A 151 -9.63 -10.94 -10.11
N TRP A 152 -8.35 -10.65 -10.32
CA TRP A 152 -7.38 -10.21 -9.34
C TRP A 152 -6.92 -8.81 -9.75
N ILE A 153 -7.19 -7.82 -8.91
CA ILE A 153 -6.80 -6.44 -9.21
C ILE A 153 -5.37 -6.24 -8.73
N THR A 154 -4.46 -6.03 -9.67
CA THR A 154 -3.01 -5.95 -9.39
C THR A 154 -2.56 -4.54 -9.01
N GLY A 155 -3.51 -3.61 -8.87
CA GLY A 155 -3.27 -2.20 -8.57
C GLY A 155 -3.30 -1.33 -9.82
N ARG A 156 -2.91 -0.06 -9.65
CA ARG A 156 -3.00 0.92 -10.72
C ARG A 156 -1.92 0.72 -11.76
N VAL A 157 -2.24 0.95 -13.04
CA VAL A 157 -1.27 0.78 -14.13
C VAL A 157 -0.17 1.84 -14.15
N ASP A 158 -0.44 3.01 -13.58
CA ASP A 158 0.57 4.07 -13.34
C ASP A 158 1.53 3.71 -12.19
N ASP A 159 1.13 2.78 -11.32
CA ASP A 159 1.95 2.21 -10.26
C ASP A 159 2.70 0.94 -10.70
N VAL A 160 2.71 0.60 -11.99
CA VAL A 160 3.58 -0.45 -12.56
C VAL A 160 5.00 0.09 -12.70
N ILE A 161 5.97 -0.67 -12.21
CA ILE A 161 7.40 -0.34 -12.31
C ILE A 161 8.06 -1.16 -13.41
N ASN A 162 9.00 -0.55 -14.13
CA ASN A 162 9.77 -1.20 -15.19
C ASN A 162 11.22 -1.41 -14.74
N VAL A 163 11.50 -2.61 -14.26
CA VAL A 163 12.80 -2.99 -13.71
C VAL A 163 13.55 -3.80 -14.76
N SER A 164 14.56 -3.19 -15.40
CA SER A 164 15.34 -3.85 -16.45
C SER A 164 14.48 -4.45 -17.58
N GLY A 165 13.47 -3.71 -18.04
CA GLY A 165 12.56 -4.13 -19.11
C GLY A 165 11.37 -4.98 -18.66
N HIS A 166 11.33 -5.42 -17.40
CA HIS A 166 10.24 -6.23 -16.87
C HIS A 166 9.19 -5.33 -16.20
N ARG A 167 7.96 -5.37 -16.72
CA ARG A 167 6.81 -4.68 -16.11
C ARG A 167 6.33 -5.48 -14.90
N MET A 168 6.33 -4.84 -13.73
CA MET A 168 5.95 -5.47 -12.47
C MET A 168 4.95 -4.60 -11.72
N GLY A 169 3.90 -5.23 -11.21
CA GLY A 169 2.94 -4.56 -10.32
C GLY A 169 3.54 -4.35 -8.93
N THR A 170 3.47 -3.14 -8.41
CA THR A 170 3.91 -2.83 -7.03
C THR A 170 3.17 -3.66 -5.98
N ALA A 171 1.88 -3.95 -6.21
CA ALA A 171 1.06 -4.76 -5.29
C ALA A 171 1.56 -6.20 -5.10
N GLU A 172 2.23 -6.77 -6.12
CA GLU A 172 2.79 -8.12 -6.05
C GLU A 172 3.95 -8.17 -5.05
N VAL A 173 4.89 -7.23 -5.18
CA VAL A 173 6.04 -7.06 -4.28
C VAL A 173 5.57 -6.71 -2.86
N GLU A 174 4.57 -5.83 -2.73
CA GLU A 174 3.96 -5.51 -1.44
C GLU A 174 3.34 -6.75 -0.79
N SER A 175 2.63 -7.58 -1.55
CA SER A 175 2.01 -8.81 -1.04
C SER A 175 3.05 -9.82 -0.57
N ALA A 176 4.14 -9.99 -1.31
CA ALA A 176 5.25 -10.85 -0.92
C ALA A 176 5.93 -10.35 0.37
N LEU A 177 6.15 -9.03 0.50
CA LEU A 177 6.72 -8.44 1.71
C LEU A 177 5.81 -8.62 2.93
N VAL A 178 4.50 -8.38 2.77
CA VAL A 178 3.55 -8.50 3.89
C VAL A 178 3.42 -9.94 4.34
N ALA A 179 3.49 -10.93 3.43
CA ALA A 179 3.46 -12.36 3.77
C ALA A 179 4.60 -12.81 4.71
N HIS A 180 5.63 -11.98 4.91
CA HIS A 180 6.68 -12.24 5.89
C HIS A 180 6.18 -11.91 7.31
N ALA A 181 6.22 -12.88 8.23
CA ALA A 181 5.63 -12.79 9.58
C ALA A 181 6.06 -11.59 10.46
N LYS A 182 7.17 -10.92 10.11
CA LYS A 182 7.67 -9.72 10.80
C LYS A 182 7.17 -8.40 10.21
N VAL A 183 6.47 -8.41 9.08
CA VAL A 183 6.01 -7.23 8.35
C VAL A 183 4.52 -7.01 8.57
N ALA A 184 4.14 -5.81 9.00
CA ALA A 184 2.75 -5.43 9.16
C ALA A 184 2.16 -4.83 7.88
N GLU A 185 2.91 -3.92 7.24
CA GLU A 185 2.51 -3.21 6.03
C GLU A 185 3.73 -2.90 5.16
N ALA A 186 3.53 -2.90 3.84
CA ALA A 186 4.55 -2.49 2.89
C ALA A 186 3.94 -1.58 1.82
N ALA A 187 4.71 -0.63 1.32
CA ALA A 187 4.40 0.15 0.13
C ALA A 187 5.61 0.20 -0.79
N VAL A 188 5.41 -0.12 -2.07
CA VAL A 188 6.49 -0.18 -3.04
C VAL A 188 6.29 0.89 -4.09
N VAL A 189 7.37 1.59 -4.43
CA VAL A 189 7.40 2.59 -5.49
C VAL A 189 8.65 2.39 -6.35
N GLY A 190 8.54 2.80 -7.62
CA GLY A 190 9.71 2.88 -8.49
C GLY A 190 10.52 4.13 -8.18
N TYR A 191 11.84 4.02 -8.24
CA TYR A 191 12.74 5.17 -8.20
C TYR A 191 13.73 5.13 -9.38
N PRO A 192 14.26 6.27 -9.85
CA PRO A 192 15.26 6.30 -10.91
C PRO A 192 16.51 5.51 -10.52
N HIS A 193 16.92 4.56 -11.36
CA HIS A 193 18.10 3.74 -11.13
C HIS A 193 18.99 3.71 -12.39
N ASP A 194 20.26 4.08 -12.22
CA ASP A 194 21.21 4.29 -13.33
C ASP A 194 21.38 3.11 -14.29
N ILE A 195 21.27 1.87 -13.79
CA ILE A 195 21.45 0.64 -14.58
C ILE A 195 20.11 0.05 -15.02
N LYS A 196 19.12 0.03 -14.12
CA LYS A 196 17.86 -0.69 -14.34
C LYS A 196 16.78 0.14 -15.01
N GLY A 197 17.00 1.44 -15.17
CA GLY A 197 15.98 2.43 -15.51
C GLY A 197 15.17 2.80 -14.27
N GLN A 198 14.38 1.86 -13.75
CA GLN A 198 13.74 1.97 -12.44
C GLN A 198 14.21 0.87 -11.50
N GLY A 199 14.44 1.24 -10.24
CA GLY A 199 14.68 0.32 -9.13
C GLY A 199 13.46 0.20 -8.24
N ILE A 200 13.47 -0.81 -7.37
CA ILE A 200 12.38 -1.11 -6.43
C ILE A 200 12.69 -0.49 -5.07
N TYR A 201 11.88 0.48 -4.65
CA TYR A 201 11.96 1.11 -3.32
C TYR A 201 10.80 0.62 -2.45
N ALA A 202 11.09 -0.06 -1.34
CA ALA A 202 10.09 -0.58 -0.42
C ALA A 202 10.11 0.17 0.92
N TYR A 203 8.98 0.75 1.30
CA TYR A 203 8.72 1.26 2.64
C TYR A 203 8.07 0.16 3.47
N VAL A 204 8.65 -0.21 4.61
CA VAL A 204 8.21 -1.36 5.41
C VAL A 204 7.90 -0.95 6.84
N THR A 205 6.70 -1.25 7.29
CA THR A 205 6.26 -1.16 8.68
C THR A 205 6.29 -2.56 9.29
N LEU A 206 7.00 -2.72 10.39
CA LEU A 206 7.14 -4.01 11.08
C LEU A 206 5.98 -4.27 12.04
N MET A 207 5.79 -5.55 12.39
CA MET A 207 4.87 -5.96 13.45
C MET A 207 5.30 -5.37 14.80
N HIS A 208 4.33 -5.12 15.68
CA HIS A 208 4.63 -4.56 17.01
C HIS A 208 5.58 -5.47 17.80
N GLY A 209 6.65 -4.88 18.35
CA GLY A 209 7.69 -5.59 19.11
C GLY A 209 8.82 -6.18 18.26
N VAL A 210 8.82 -5.95 16.94
CA VAL A 210 9.94 -6.30 16.06
C VAL A 210 10.80 -5.07 15.80
N GLU A 211 12.09 -5.16 16.12
CA GLU A 211 13.04 -4.07 15.90
C GLU A 211 13.68 -4.13 14.49
N PRO A 212 13.88 -2.97 13.83
CA PRO A 212 14.55 -2.90 12.54
C PRO A 212 16.04 -3.23 12.68
N THR A 213 16.53 -4.18 11.88
CA THR A 213 17.96 -4.56 11.82
C THR A 213 18.43 -4.77 10.39
N ASP A 214 19.73 -4.64 10.14
CA ASP A 214 20.31 -4.91 8.81
C ASP A 214 20.19 -6.40 8.43
N ALA A 215 20.20 -7.29 9.42
CA ALA A 215 19.93 -8.71 9.21
C ALA A 215 18.51 -8.93 8.69
N LEU A 216 17.52 -8.29 9.32
CA LEU A 216 16.12 -8.35 8.89
C LEU A 216 15.93 -7.73 7.50
N ARG A 217 16.66 -6.66 7.17
CA ARG A 217 16.63 -6.09 5.82
C ARG A 217 17.01 -7.12 4.75
N LYS A 218 18.15 -7.80 4.96
CA LYS A 218 18.65 -8.85 4.06
C LYS A 218 17.71 -10.06 4.00
N GLU A 219 17.10 -10.41 5.12
CA GLU A 219 16.07 -11.45 5.23
C GLU A 219 14.88 -11.11 4.32
N LEU A 220 14.35 -9.88 4.37
CA LEU A 220 13.25 -9.44 3.52
C LEU A 220 13.61 -9.38 2.03
N GLU A 221 14.81 -8.93 1.67
CA GLU A 221 15.29 -8.95 0.28
C GLU A 221 15.35 -10.40 -0.27
N ALA A 222 15.86 -11.33 0.53
CA ALA A 222 15.93 -12.74 0.17
C ALA A 222 14.54 -13.38 0.10
N TRP A 223 13.62 -12.97 0.97
CA TRP A 223 12.23 -13.41 0.99
C TRP A 223 11.51 -13.08 -0.31
N VAL A 224 11.50 -11.80 -0.72
CA VAL A 224 10.87 -11.38 -1.98
C VAL A 224 11.49 -12.07 -3.20
N ARG A 225 12.82 -12.26 -3.17
CA ARG A 225 13.52 -13.02 -4.21
C ARG A 225 13.05 -14.46 -4.31
N THR A 226 12.65 -15.08 -3.20
CA THR A 226 12.18 -16.47 -3.15
C THR A 226 10.72 -16.56 -3.61
N GLU A 227 9.88 -15.63 -3.16
CA GLU A 227 8.43 -15.64 -3.46
C GLU A 227 8.12 -15.30 -4.92
N ILE A 228 8.80 -14.30 -5.50
CA ILE A 228 8.52 -13.81 -6.85
C ILE A 228 9.67 -14.16 -7.80
N GLY A 229 10.90 -13.86 -7.39
CA GLY A 229 12.09 -14.14 -8.17
C GLY A 229 13.17 -13.06 -8.05
N PRO A 230 14.37 -13.30 -8.61
CA PRO A 230 15.51 -12.39 -8.53
C PRO A 230 15.25 -10.96 -9.01
N ILE A 231 14.35 -10.80 -9.99
CA ILE A 231 14.03 -9.52 -10.61
C ILE A 231 13.18 -8.61 -9.71
N ALA A 232 12.42 -9.20 -8.78
CA ALA A 232 11.55 -8.49 -7.83
C ALA A 232 12.26 -8.04 -6.55
N LYS A 233 13.55 -8.39 -6.39
CA LYS A 233 14.31 -8.06 -5.19
C LYS A 233 14.33 -6.53 -4.98
N PRO A 234 13.85 -6.02 -3.82
CA PRO A 234 13.96 -4.61 -3.49
C PRO A 234 15.41 -4.14 -3.55
N ASP A 235 15.64 -2.98 -4.16
CA ASP A 235 16.96 -2.35 -4.18
C ASP A 235 17.20 -1.56 -2.89
N LEU A 236 16.13 -0.93 -2.38
CA LEU A 236 16.14 -0.16 -1.14
C LEU A 236 14.94 -0.57 -0.28
N ILE A 237 15.22 -0.84 0.99
CA ILE A 237 14.19 -1.01 2.02
C ILE A 237 14.36 0.12 3.04
N GLN A 238 13.31 0.90 3.25
CA GLN A 238 13.26 1.93 4.29
C GLN A 238 12.25 1.52 5.35
N TRP A 239 12.71 1.47 6.60
CA TRP A 239 11.83 1.28 7.75
C TRP A 239 10.93 2.51 7.92
N ALA A 240 9.61 2.27 7.92
CA ALA A 240 8.60 3.29 8.06
C ALA A 240 7.70 2.93 9.25
N PRO A 241 7.78 3.64 10.38
CA PRO A 241 6.89 3.41 11.53
C PRO A 241 5.40 3.58 11.19
N GLY A 242 5.09 4.29 10.12
CA GLY A 242 3.76 4.38 9.53
C GLY A 242 3.83 4.85 8.08
N LEU A 243 2.88 4.38 7.28
CA LEU A 243 2.74 4.80 5.89
C LEU A 243 1.76 5.98 5.76
N PRO A 244 2.02 6.95 4.88
CA PRO A 244 1.13 8.08 4.66
C PRO A 244 -0.18 7.58 4.05
N LYS A 245 -1.28 7.70 4.80
CA LYS A 245 -2.61 7.26 4.36
C LYS A 245 -3.60 8.42 4.32
N THR A 246 -4.54 8.33 3.39
CA THR A 246 -5.75 9.14 3.37
C THR A 246 -6.70 8.73 4.49
N ARG A 247 -7.69 9.57 4.81
CA ARG A 247 -8.77 9.20 5.76
C ARG A 247 -9.56 7.95 5.36
N SER A 248 -9.57 7.59 4.07
CA SER A 248 -10.17 6.34 3.57
C SER A 248 -9.23 5.13 3.66
N GLY A 249 -8.06 5.27 4.31
CA GLY A 249 -7.08 4.19 4.50
C GLY A 249 -6.15 3.95 3.32
N LYS A 250 -6.30 4.68 2.20
CA LYS A 250 -5.48 4.50 1.00
C LYS A 250 -4.07 5.04 1.19
N ILE A 251 -3.05 4.26 0.83
CA ILE A 251 -1.64 4.67 0.87
C ILE A 251 -1.37 5.71 -0.22
N MET A 252 -0.79 6.85 0.16
CA MET A 252 -0.47 7.94 -0.76
C MET A 252 0.88 7.71 -1.46
N ARG A 253 0.91 6.75 -2.39
CA ARG A 253 2.13 6.35 -3.14
C ARG A 253 2.81 7.51 -3.87
N ARG A 254 2.04 8.52 -4.32
CA ARG A 254 2.59 9.75 -4.93
C ARG A 254 3.61 10.46 -4.03
N ILE A 255 3.36 10.53 -2.72
CA ILE A 255 4.28 11.17 -1.76
C ILE A 255 5.53 10.30 -1.57
N LEU A 256 5.33 9.00 -1.41
CA LEU A 256 6.43 8.03 -1.27
C LEU A 256 7.35 8.04 -2.49
N ARG A 257 6.79 8.08 -3.70
CA ARG A 257 7.54 8.16 -4.96
C ARG A 257 8.44 9.40 -5.01
N LYS A 258 7.90 10.57 -4.65
CA LYS A 258 8.68 11.82 -4.60
C LYS A 258 9.80 11.78 -3.57
N ILE A 259 9.56 11.17 -2.41
CA ILE A 259 10.60 10.96 -1.40
C ILE A 259 11.69 10.03 -1.95
N ALA A 260 11.31 8.93 -2.61
CA ALA A 260 12.24 7.99 -3.23
C ALA A 260 13.06 8.63 -4.37
N GLU A 261 12.48 9.59 -5.08
CA GLU A 261 13.12 10.41 -6.13
C GLU A 261 13.99 11.56 -5.57
N ASN A 262 14.01 11.78 -4.25
CA ASN A 262 14.60 12.95 -3.59
C ASN A 262 14.03 14.30 -4.07
N ASP A 263 12.79 14.34 -4.56
CA ASP A 263 12.07 15.58 -4.92
C ASP A 263 11.19 16.06 -3.76
N PHE A 264 11.74 16.98 -2.96
CA PHE A 264 11.02 17.59 -1.84
C PHE A 264 10.29 18.90 -2.20
N GLY A 265 10.44 19.40 -3.43
CA GLY A 265 9.98 20.73 -3.83
C GLY A 265 8.48 20.83 -4.12
N SER A 266 7.82 19.69 -4.40
CA SER A 266 6.43 19.67 -4.87
C SER A 266 5.68 18.41 -4.38
N LEU A 267 5.56 18.24 -3.06
CA LEU A 267 4.79 17.14 -2.47
C LEU A 267 3.27 17.21 -2.76
N GLY A 268 2.78 18.29 -3.38
CA GLY A 268 1.36 18.51 -3.69
C GLY A 268 0.51 18.71 -2.43
N ASP A 269 -0.82 18.61 -2.57
CA ASP A 269 -1.73 18.73 -1.42
C ASP A 269 -1.59 17.54 -0.46
N ILE A 270 -1.44 17.84 0.82
CA ILE A 270 -1.28 16.91 1.95
C ILE A 270 -2.42 17.04 2.97
N SER A 271 -3.44 17.86 2.68
CA SER A 271 -4.57 18.17 3.59
C SER A 271 -5.41 16.95 4.00
N THR A 272 -5.43 15.91 3.16
CA THR A 272 -6.20 14.67 3.37
C THR A 272 -5.46 13.59 4.16
N LEU A 273 -4.18 13.82 4.51
CA LEU A 273 -3.40 12.87 5.29
C LEU A 273 -4.02 12.68 6.67
N GLU A 274 -4.09 11.42 7.09
CA GLU A 274 -4.35 11.12 8.49
C GLU A 274 -3.16 11.59 9.34
N ARG A 275 -3.43 12.47 10.30
CA ARG A 275 -2.40 13.14 11.13
C ARG A 275 -1.56 12.18 11.98
N ARG A 276 -1.91 10.89 12.04
CA ARG A 276 -1.33 9.90 12.95
C ARG A 276 -0.09 9.16 12.42
N GLY A 277 0.31 9.35 11.16
CA GLY A 277 1.32 8.49 10.50
C GLY A 277 2.64 9.15 10.05
N LEU A 278 2.90 10.44 10.31
CA LEU A 278 4.14 11.07 9.84
C LEU A 278 5.25 10.99 10.91
N PRO A 279 6.39 10.32 10.64
CA PRO A 279 7.62 10.55 11.38
C PRO A 279 8.34 11.78 10.78
N TYR A 280 7.67 12.93 10.65
CA TYR A 280 8.39 14.16 10.32
C TYR A 280 7.59 15.41 10.70
N ARG A 281 7.96 15.98 11.85
CA ARG A 281 7.62 17.37 12.18
C ARG A 281 8.76 18.21 11.61
N SER A 282 8.57 18.73 10.40
CA SER A 282 9.49 19.71 9.80
C SER A 282 9.53 20.96 10.69
N ARG A 283 10.50 21.03 11.61
CA ARG A 283 11.07 22.32 12.01
C ARG A 283 11.97 22.74 10.85
N LEU A 284 11.43 23.57 9.96
CA LEU A 284 12.21 24.31 8.99
C LEU A 284 13.22 25.17 9.77
N GLY A 285 14.48 24.75 9.72
CA GLY A 285 15.66 25.49 10.14
C GLY A 285 16.76 25.23 9.11
N PRO A 286 17.60 26.23 8.80
CA PRO A 286 18.52 26.14 7.66
C PRO A 286 19.64 25.17 8.01
N VAL A 287 19.71 24.03 7.30
CA VAL A 287 20.84 23.11 7.45
C VAL A 287 21.69 23.18 6.20
N HIS A 288 22.89 23.71 6.46
CA HIS A 288 24.05 23.68 5.60
C HIS A 288 24.34 22.30 5.01
N ARG A 289 25.00 22.34 3.86
CA ARG A 289 25.68 21.25 3.18
C ARG A 289 26.38 20.29 4.14
N THR A 290 26.48 19.04 3.68
CA THR A 290 27.32 17.92 4.15
C THR A 290 26.94 17.21 5.47
N GLY A 291 26.56 15.93 5.33
CA GLY A 291 26.82 14.89 6.34
C GLY A 291 25.59 14.21 6.96
N LEU A 292 25.64 12.86 6.95
CA LEU A 292 25.00 11.90 7.87
C LEU A 292 23.65 11.28 7.46
N ILE A 293 23.76 10.17 6.73
CA ILE A 293 22.98 8.97 6.96
C ILE A 293 23.99 7.94 7.49
N PHE A 294 23.90 7.53 8.75
CA PHE A 294 24.27 6.19 9.25
C PHE A 294 23.94 6.09 10.75
N SER A 295 23.22 5.03 11.11
CA SER A 295 23.12 4.52 12.48
C SER A 295 24.12 3.36 12.58
N ALA A 296 25.23 3.59 13.27
CA ALA A 296 26.06 2.56 13.91
C ALA A 296 26.93 3.26 14.95
N GLY A 297 27.07 2.64 16.13
CA GLY A 297 27.49 3.29 17.38
C GLY A 297 28.74 4.16 17.33
N ALA A 298 28.72 5.22 18.13
CA ALA A 298 29.90 6.02 18.43
C ALA A 298 29.89 6.41 19.92
N LEU A 299 31.02 6.14 20.57
CA LEU A 299 31.40 6.65 21.89
C LEU A 299 31.36 8.19 21.91
N CYS A 300 30.90 8.78 23.02
CA CYS A 300 31.07 10.21 23.29
C CYS A 300 32.48 10.53 23.83
N PRO A 301 33.03 11.74 23.58
CA PRO A 301 34.46 12.04 23.69
C PRO A 301 34.95 12.38 25.11
N ASP A 302 34.20 12.07 26.17
CA ASP A 302 34.50 12.49 27.54
C ASP A 302 34.18 11.43 28.61
N GLY A 303 34.33 10.14 28.27
CA GLY A 303 34.81 9.09 29.19
C GLY A 303 34.11 8.93 30.54
N ARG A 304 32.83 9.29 30.69
CA ARG A 304 32.06 9.01 31.91
C ARG A 304 30.70 8.41 31.58
N ASP A 305 30.51 7.23 32.14
CA ASP A 305 29.34 6.36 32.03
C ASP A 305 28.19 6.94 32.86
N LEU A 306 27.03 7.19 32.25
CA LEU A 306 25.79 7.47 32.96
C LEU A 306 24.68 6.61 32.36
N SER A 307 24.45 5.47 33.00
CA SER A 307 23.27 4.65 32.83
C SER A 307 22.02 5.48 33.12
N CYS A 308 21.14 5.60 32.13
CA CYS A 308 19.80 6.14 32.35
C CYS A 308 18.78 5.30 31.57
N THR A 309 18.06 4.47 32.31
CA THR A 309 16.93 3.65 31.88
C THR A 309 15.72 4.52 31.57
N TRP A 310 15.04 4.27 30.46
CA TRP A 310 13.82 4.98 30.04
C TRP A 310 12.60 4.39 30.76
N GLN A 311 11.79 5.23 31.42
CA GLN A 311 10.47 4.85 31.96
C GLN A 311 9.36 5.64 31.23
N PRO A 312 8.28 4.98 30.78
CA PRO A 312 7.27 5.59 29.93
C PRO A 312 6.08 6.09 30.77
N GLU A 313 6.15 7.29 31.34
CA GLU A 313 4.96 8.03 31.83
C GLU A 313 5.36 9.44 32.31
N ALA A 314 5.34 10.43 31.40
CA ALA A 314 5.06 11.85 31.69
C ALA A 314 5.27 12.73 30.44
N ASP A 315 4.18 13.26 29.90
CA ASP A 315 4.19 14.43 29.00
C ASP A 315 4.62 15.68 29.79
N THR A 316 5.91 15.87 30.05
CA THR A 316 6.57 17.17 30.31
C THR A 316 8.06 17.00 30.58
N CYS A 317 8.90 17.68 29.80
CA CYS A 317 10.34 17.81 30.05
C CYS A 317 10.58 18.78 31.23
N ARG A 318 10.89 18.27 32.43
CA ARG A 318 11.34 19.10 33.56
C ARG A 318 12.88 19.19 33.57
N ILE A 319 13.40 20.40 33.34
CA ILE A 319 14.81 20.74 33.57
C ILE A 319 15.04 20.86 35.09
N PRO A 320 16.07 20.22 35.69
CA PRO A 320 16.35 20.40 37.10
C PRO A 320 16.95 21.80 37.34
N ALA A 321 16.24 22.63 38.11
CA ALA A 321 16.78 23.87 38.63
C ALA A 321 17.87 23.58 39.67
N ARG A 322 19.11 24.01 39.42
CA ARG A 322 20.11 24.19 40.47
C ARG A 322 20.76 25.59 40.40
N ARG A 323 20.32 26.38 41.38
CA ARG A 323 21.06 27.38 42.19
C ARG A 323 21.79 28.52 41.48
N ARG A 324 21.16 29.70 41.51
CA ARG A 324 21.85 30.98 41.69
C ARG A 324 22.05 31.28 43.19
N ARG A 325 23.30 31.57 43.58
CA ARG A 325 23.74 32.53 44.62
C ARG A 325 25.06 33.09 44.05
N ALA A 326 25.09 34.31 43.53
CA ALA A 326 25.22 35.62 44.19
C ALA A 326 26.69 36.05 44.37
N THR A 327 26.98 37.28 43.88
CA THR A 327 28.07 38.25 44.20
C THR A 327 29.52 37.83 43.86
N CYS A 328 30.40 38.64 43.24
CA CYS A 328 30.44 40.06 42.89
C CYS A 328 30.72 40.27 41.39
#